data_AF-A0A536GAB8-F1
#
_entry.id   AF-A0A536GAB8-F1
#
_cell.length_a   1.000
_cell.length_b   1.000
_cell.length_c   1.000
_cell.angle_alpha   90.00
_cell.angle_beta   90.00
_cell.angle_gamma   90.00
#
_symmetry.space_group_name_H-M   'P 1'
#
loop_
_entity.id
_entity.type
_entity.pdbx_description
1 polymer ?
#
loop_
_entity_poly.entity_id
_entity_poly.type
_entity_poly.pdbx_seq_one_letter_code
_entity_poly.pdbx_strand_id
1 'polypeptide(L)'
;MVALVGCQPNSPRPVPSVPQIGSNLKCSQGDHGYEDPQAGWGFCYPGTWRYTERSQGSQSPPGLDLTFDITFVPPTPTPCRSPSPLASPPAASPCPGDFAFMIISTYQRGDSGDLAGWAAANLKPLPQLDAISWGNAVEAARLSDGRRIALTPHHVVIMDLHSGLLNLEAEMSTRLGTWKFSF
;
A
#
# COMPACT_ATOMS: atom_id res chain seq x y z
N MET A 1 -46.41 3.36 -23.54
CA MET A 1 -45.92 1.96 -23.46
C MET A 1 -45.39 1.62 -24.84
N VAL A 2 -44.13 1.27 -25.09
CA VAL A 2 -43.02 0.74 -24.28
C VAL A 2 -41.73 1.30 -24.89
N ALA A 3 -40.85 1.93 -24.09
CA ALA A 3 -39.48 2.18 -24.49
C ALA A 3 -38.62 1.04 -23.93
N LEU A 4 -38.14 0.16 -24.82
CA LEU A 4 -37.23 -0.93 -24.46
C LEU A 4 -35.83 -0.36 -24.18
N VAL A 5 -35.42 -0.46 -22.93
CA VAL A 5 -34.04 -0.26 -22.47
C VAL A 5 -33.22 -1.45 -22.95
N GLY A 6 -32.30 -1.22 -23.88
CA GLY A 6 -31.30 -2.20 -24.29
C GLY A 6 -30.06 -2.07 -23.42
N CYS A 7 -29.84 -3.02 -22.50
CA CYS A 7 -28.59 -3.15 -21.75
C CYS A 7 -27.43 -3.42 -22.72
N GLN A 8 -26.38 -2.59 -22.67
CA GLN A 8 -25.14 -2.88 -23.38
C GLN A 8 -24.47 -4.13 -22.80
N PRO A 9 -23.89 -4.99 -23.65
CA PRO A 9 -23.23 -6.22 -23.22
C PRO A 9 -22.00 -5.91 -22.36
N ASN A 10 -21.91 -6.62 -21.23
CA ASN A 10 -20.72 -6.72 -20.38
C ASN A 10 -19.51 -7.11 -21.22
N SER A 11 -18.66 -6.14 -21.57
CA SER A 11 -17.28 -6.44 -21.91
C SER A 11 -16.58 -6.96 -20.65
N PRO A 12 -15.78 -8.05 -20.73
CA PRO A 12 -14.88 -8.39 -19.62
C PRO A 12 -13.94 -7.21 -19.45
N ARG A 13 -13.94 -6.54 -18.29
CA ARG A 13 -12.91 -5.54 -17.99
C ARG A 13 -11.58 -6.27 -18.01
N PRO A 14 -10.61 -5.88 -18.86
CA PRO A 14 -9.24 -6.32 -18.68
C PRO A 14 -8.82 -5.82 -17.30
N VAL A 15 -8.50 -6.72 -16.38
CA VAL A 15 -7.75 -6.37 -15.18
C VAL A 15 -6.31 -6.22 -15.65
N PRO A 16 -5.72 -5.02 -15.64
CA PRO A 16 -4.29 -4.91 -15.89
C PRO A 16 -3.60 -5.60 -14.71
N SER A 17 -3.16 -6.83 -14.91
CA SER A 17 -2.02 -7.34 -14.15
C SER A 17 -0.84 -6.53 -14.67
N VAL A 18 -0.55 -5.41 -14.02
CA VAL A 18 0.61 -4.59 -14.39
C VAL A 18 1.81 -5.54 -14.40
N PRO A 19 2.57 -5.62 -15.52
CA PRO A 19 3.77 -6.43 -15.56
C PRO A 19 4.67 -6.06 -14.38
N GLN A 20 5.16 -7.06 -13.65
CA GLN A 20 6.17 -6.87 -12.62
C GLN A 20 7.44 -6.33 -13.29
N ILE A 21 7.58 -5.02 -13.31
CA ILE A 21 8.78 -4.33 -13.77
C ILE A 21 9.42 -3.73 -12.53
N GLY A 22 10.61 -4.22 -12.20
CA GLY A 22 11.43 -3.62 -11.16
C GLY A 22 12.80 -4.27 -11.08
N SER A 23 13.67 -3.95 -12.04
CA SER A 23 15.03 -4.49 -12.12
C SER A 23 15.99 -3.93 -11.04
N ASN A 24 15.51 -3.11 -10.10
CA ASN A 24 16.33 -2.45 -9.09
C ASN A 24 15.87 -2.65 -7.64
N LEU A 25 14.68 -3.22 -7.39
CA LEU A 25 14.25 -3.53 -6.03
C LEU A 25 14.94 -4.80 -5.55
N LYS A 26 15.57 -4.74 -4.38
CA LYS A 26 16.25 -5.89 -3.76
C LYS A 26 15.24 -6.77 -3.01
N CYS A 27 14.30 -7.36 -3.75
CA CYS A 27 13.27 -8.21 -3.16
C CYS A 27 13.89 -9.52 -2.64
N SER A 28 13.43 -9.96 -1.46
CA SER A 28 13.79 -11.26 -0.91
C SER A 28 13.26 -12.38 -1.81
N GLN A 29 13.86 -13.57 -1.72
CA GLN A 29 13.40 -14.72 -2.48
C GLN A 29 11.93 -15.03 -2.14
N GLY A 30 11.08 -15.09 -3.17
CA GLY A 30 9.64 -15.34 -3.03
C GLY A 30 8.79 -14.08 -2.83
N ASP A 31 9.41 -12.91 -2.68
CA ASP A 31 8.72 -11.63 -2.80
C ASP A 31 8.65 -11.17 -4.25
N HIS A 32 7.72 -10.27 -4.51
CA HIS A 32 7.53 -9.62 -5.79
C HIS A 32 7.79 -8.12 -5.68
N GLY A 33 8.28 -7.50 -6.76
CA GLY A 33 8.46 -6.05 -6.85
C GLY A 33 7.25 -5.37 -7.49
N TYR A 34 6.93 -4.18 -7.01
CA TYR A 34 6.06 -3.21 -7.66
C TYR A 34 6.82 -1.89 -7.80
N GLU A 35 6.71 -1.25 -8.97
CA GLU A 35 7.21 0.10 -9.20
C GLU A 35 6.12 0.90 -9.91
N ASP A 36 5.89 2.13 -9.44
CA ASP A 36 5.15 3.15 -10.18
C ASP A 36 6.13 4.26 -10.59
N PRO A 37 6.57 4.29 -11.86
CA PRO A 37 7.46 5.33 -12.36
C PRO A 37 6.85 6.74 -12.34
N GLN A 38 5.53 6.88 -12.35
CA GLN A 38 4.85 8.17 -12.31
C GLN A 38 4.78 8.70 -10.87
N ALA A 39 4.48 7.84 -9.91
CA ALA A 39 4.50 8.21 -8.48
C ALA A 39 5.93 8.30 -7.94
N GLY A 40 6.89 7.66 -8.62
CA GLY A 40 8.31 7.76 -8.36
C GLY A 40 8.79 6.90 -7.20
N TRP A 41 8.10 5.80 -6.93
CA TRP A 41 8.48 4.87 -5.89
C TRP A 41 8.14 3.42 -6.25
N GLY A 42 8.76 2.49 -5.52
CA GLY A 42 8.49 1.06 -5.62
C GLY A 42 8.84 0.33 -4.34
N PHE A 43 8.28 -0.87 -4.17
CA PHE A 43 8.47 -1.71 -2.98
C PHE A 43 8.33 -3.19 -3.29
N CYS A 44 8.85 -4.03 -2.39
CA CYS A 44 8.63 -5.47 -2.44
C CYS A 44 7.45 -5.88 -1.56
N TYR A 45 6.69 -6.88 -1.99
CA TYR A 45 5.54 -7.44 -1.28
C TYR A 45 5.54 -8.97 -1.33
N PRO A 46 4.84 -9.66 -0.42
CA PRO A 46 4.76 -11.12 -0.41
C PRO A 46 4.30 -11.71 -1.74
N GLY A 47 4.97 -12.74 -2.24
CA GLY A 47 4.57 -13.41 -3.49
C GLY A 47 3.20 -14.07 -3.45
N THR A 48 2.69 -14.30 -2.23
CA THR A 48 1.34 -14.81 -1.93
C THR A 48 0.26 -13.75 -2.04
N TRP A 49 0.58 -12.50 -2.37
CA TRP A 49 -0.42 -11.47 -2.58
C TRP A 49 -0.80 -11.35 -4.06
N ARG A 50 -2.08 -11.06 -4.26
CA ARG A 50 -2.61 -10.49 -5.49
C ARG A 50 -3.31 -9.19 -5.13
N TYR A 51 -3.27 -8.21 -6.02
CA TYR A 51 -3.95 -6.95 -5.76
C TYR A 51 -4.60 -6.39 -7.01
N THR A 52 -5.62 -5.58 -6.79
CA THR A 52 -6.13 -4.61 -7.78
C THR A 52 -5.75 -3.22 -7.32
N GLU A 53 -5.23 -2.41 -8.23
CA GLU A 53 -4.85 -1.02 -7.95
C GLU A 53 -5.97 -0.06 -8.37
N ARG A 54 -6.21 0.98 -7.57
CA ARG A 54 -7.10 2.08 -7.89
C ARG A 54 -6.40 3.41 -7.58
N SER A 55 -6.44 4.33 -8.53
CA SER A 55 -5.86 5.66 -8.38
C SER A 55 -6.93 6.72 -8.14
N GLN A 56 -6.62 7.67 -7.26
CA GLN A 56 -7.46 8.83 -6.98
C GLN A 56 -6.59 10.07 -6.78
N GLY A 57 -6.88 11.15 -7.50
CA GLY A 57 -6.22 12.44 -7.25
C GLY A 57 -6.77 13.13 -6.00
N SER A 58 -5.87 13.74 -5.22
CA SER A 58 -6.21 14.66 -4.14
C SER A 58 -5.88 16.09 -4.55
N GLN A 59 -6.72 17.05 -4.15
CA GLN A 59 -6.54 18.47 -4.47
C GLN A 59 -6.02 19.30 -3.29
N SER A 60 -6.09 18.79 -2.06
CA SER A 60 -5.68 19.53 -0.86
C SER A 60 -5.17 18.59 0.24
N PRO A 61 -3.85 18.40 0.36
CA PRO A 61 -2.80 18.86 -0.57
C PRO A 61 -2.85 18.16 -1.93
N PRO A 62 -2.35 18.79 -3.01
CA PRO A 62 -2.24 18.15 -4.31
C PRO A 62 -1.44 16.84 -4.22
N GLY A 63 -2.01 15.75 -4.72
CA GLY A 63 -1.39 14.45 -4.65
C GLY A 63 -2.14 13.34 -5.38
N LEU A 64 -1.65 12.14 -5.19
CA LEU A 64 -2.15 10.90 -5.76
C LEU A 64 -2.24 9.85 -4.67
N ASP A 65 -3.42 9.27 -4.51
CA ASP A 65 -3.66 8.11 -3.65
C ASP A 65 -3.75 6.87 -4.53
N LEU A 66 -2.88 5.89 -4.27
CA LEU A 66 -2.98 4.55 -4.84
C LEU A 66 -3.48 3.58 -3.78
N THR A 67 -4.65 3.02 -4.00
CA THR A 67 -5.23 1.96 -3.16
C THR A 67 -4.92 0.59 -3.76
N PHE A 68 -4.34 -0.28 -2.96
CA PHE A 68 -4.08 -1.68 -3.27
C PHE A 68 -5.10 -2.54 -2.53
N ASP A 69 -6.06 -3.09 -3.26
CA ASP A 69 -7.03 -4.06 -2.77
C ASP A 69 -6.37 -5.44 -2.77
N ILE A 70 -5.84 -5.90 -1.62
CA ILE A 70 -4.94 -7.04 -1.50
C ILE A 70 -5.72 -8.29 -1.07
N THR A 71 -5.50 -9.39 -1.77
CA THR A 71 -6.02 -10.72 -1.45
C THR A 71 -4.89 -11.71 -1.28
N PHE A 72 -4.97 -12.55 -0.24
CA PHE A 72 -4.04 -13.66 -0.05
C PHE A 72 -4.37 -14.85 -0.97
N VAL A 73 -3.40 -15.24 -1.78
CA VAL A 73 -3.46 -16.34 -2.75
C VAL A 73 -2.21 -17.20 -2.57
N PRO A 74 -2.26 -18.27 -1.74
CA PRO A 74 -1.12 -19.14 -1.56
C PRO A 74 -0.86 -19.99 -2.82
N PRO A 75 0.38 -20.46 -3.04
CA PRO A 75 0.73 -21.29 -4.20
C PRO A 75 -0.08 -22.59 -4.27
N THR A 76 -0.44 -23.13 -3.10
CA THR A 76 -1.32 -24.30 -2.97
C THR A 76 -2.47 -23.93 -2.06
N PRO A 77 -3.70 -23.78 -2.59
CA PRO A 77 -4.88 -23.48 -1.78
C PRO A 77 -5.12 -24.59 -0.76
N THR A 78 -4.96 -24.27 0.52
CA THR A 78 -5.31 -25.18 1.62
C THR A 78 -6.59 -24.66 2.26
N PRO A 79 -7.62 -25.51 2.45
CA PRO A 79 -8.84 -25.09 3.11
C PRO A 79 -8.53 -24.55 4.50
N CYS A 80 -9.13 -23.41 4.85
CA CYS A 80 -8.96 -22.90 6.19
C CYS A 80 -9.65 -23.76 7.23
N ARG A 81 -8.96 -23.94 8.36
CA ARG A 81 -9.56 -24.57 9.52
C ARG A 81 -10.68 -23.67 10.02
N SER A 82 -11.87 -24.23 10.19
CA SER A 82 -12.95 -23.58 10.92
C SER A 82 -12.43 -23.18 12.32
N PRO A 83 -12.75 -21.99 12.83
CA PRO A 83 -12.31 -21.57 14.15
C PRO A 83 -12.81 -22.56 15.19
N SER A 84 -11.88 -23.15 15.95
CA SER A 84 -12.22 -23.97 17.11
C SER A 84 -12.57 -23.05 18.27
N PRO A 85 -13.72 -23.21 18.96
CA PRO A 85 -14.13 -22.34 20.07
C PRO A 85 -13.23 -22.45 21.31
N LEU A 86 -12.22 -23.33 21.30
CA LEU A 86 -11.32 -23.61 22.44
C LEU A 86 -9.87 -23.14 22.23
N ALA A 87 -9.54 -22.51 21.10
CA ALA A 87 -8.19 -22.05 20.81
C ALA A 87 -8.05 -20.54 21.05
N SER A 88 -7.17 -20.15 21.97
CA SER A 88 -6.62 -18.78 22.03
C SER A 88 -6.05 -18.42 20.65
N PRO A 89 -6.24 -17.19 20.13
CA PRO A 89 -5.88 -16.91 18.75
C PRO A 89 -4.35 -16.97 18.62
N PRO A 90 -3.78 -17.88 17.80
CA PRO A 90 -2.53 -17.54 17.13
C PRO A 90 -2.86 -16.33 16.25
N ALA A 91 -1.86 -15.50 15.89
CA ALA A 91 -2.02 -14.68 14.69
C ALA A 91 -2.33 -15.66 13.55
N ALA A 92 -3.62 -15.80 13.20
CA ALA A 92 -4.05 -16.87 12.32
C ALA A 92 -3.30 -16.67 11.00
N SER A 93 -2.57 -17.70 10.55
CA SER A 93 -2.00 -17.67 9.21
C SER A 93 -3.12 -17.31 8.23
N PRO A 94 -2.86 -16.41 7.26
CA PRO A 94 -3.92 -15.90 6.40
C PRO A 94 -4.59 -17.05 5.64
N CYS A 95 -5.89 -16.95 5.48
CA CYS A 95 -6.71 -17.86 4.72
C CYS A 95 -6.73 -17.49 3.24
N PRO A 96 -6.77 -18.47 2.31
CA PRO A 96 -6.98 -18.16 0.89
C PRO A 96 -8.23 -17.30 0.72
N GLY A 97 -8.09 -16.14 0.07
CA GLY A 97 -9.16 -15.17 -0.11
C GLY A 97 -9.28 -14.11 0.99
N ASP A 98 -8.49 -14.19 2.07
CA ASP A 98 -8.42 -13.12 3.06
C ASP A 98 -8.01 -11.81 2.39
N PHE A 99 -8.66 -10.74 2.84
CA PHE A 99 -8.62 -9.43 2.22
C PHE A 99 -8.19 -8.35 3.21
N ALA A 100 -7.42 -7.40 2.71
CA ALA A 100 -7.18 -6.10 3.33
C ALA A 100 -6.81 -5.10 2.22
N PHE A 101 -6.73 -3.82 2.55
CA PHE A 101 -6.26 -2.82 1.59
C PHE A 101 -5.19 -1.92 2.20
N MET A 102 -4.30 -1.46 1.34
CA MET A 102 -3.23 -0.53 1.65
C MET A 102 -3.39 0.71 0.78
N ILE A 103 -3.18 1.88 1.34
CA ILE A 103 -3.20 3.15 0.60
C ILE A 103 -1.82 3.77 0.66
N ILE A 104 -1.27 4.10 -0.51
CA ILE A 104 -0.04 4.88 -0.63
C ILE A 104 -0.41 6.24 -1.21
N SER A 105 -0.34 7.26 -0.36
CA SER A 105 -0.60 8.65 -0.72
C SER A 105 0.70 9.35 -1.05
N THR A 106 0.77 9.99 -2.21
CA THR A 106 1.94 10.72 -2.69
C THR A 106 1.56 12.18 -2.85
N TYR A 107 2.16 13.04 -2.04
CA TYR A 107 1.91 14.48 -2.04
C TYR A 107 3.13 15.24 -2.53
N GLN A 108 2.90 16.44 -3.04
CA GLN A 108 3.99 17.36 -3.34
C GLN A 108 4.72 17.78 -2.05
N ARG A 109 6.05 17.70 -2.08
CA ARG A 109 6.89 18.21 -0.98
C ARG A 109 6.86 19.75 -0.91
N GLY A 110 6.78 20.41 -2.05
CA GLY A 110 6.93 21.87 -2.16
C GLY A 110 8.29 22.33 -1.64
N ASP A 111 8.30 23.47 -0.96
CA ASP A 111 9.53 24.07 -0.39
C ASP A 111 9.89 23.52 1.01
N SER A 112 9.23 22.44 1.45
CA SER A 112 9.45 21.89 2.79
C SER A 112 10.85 21.27 2.90
N GLY A 113 11.70 21.85 3.77
CA GLY A 113 13.06 21.36 4.00
C GLY A 113 13.11 20.02 4.72
N ASP A 114 12.18 19.80 5.64
CA ASP A 114 12.10 18.63 6.51
C ASP A 114 10.65 18.13 6.64
N LEU A 115 10.49 16.96 7.26
CA LEU A 115 9.22 16.29 7.42
C LEU A 115 8.31 17.00 8.43
N ALA A 116 8.89 17.59 9.48
CA ALA A 116 8.15 18.31 10.51
C ALA A 116 7.47 19.57 9.95
N GLY A 117 8.17 20.33 9.12
CA GLY A 117 7.67 21.51 8.44
C GLY A 117 6.56 21.17 7.46
N TRP A 118 6.71 20.10 6.68
CA TRP A 118 5.64 19.65 5.79
C TRP A 118 4.40 19.21 6.58
N ALA A 119 4.56 18.43 7.65
CA ALA A 119 3.47 17.96 8.48
C ALA A 119 2.73 19.11 9.16
N ALA A 120 3.44 20.11 9.68
CA ALA A 120 2.84 21.30 10.29
C ALA A 120 2.00 22.12 9.30
N ALA A 121 2.37 22.15 8.02
CA ALA A 121 1.62 22.86 6.99
C ALA A 121 0.38 22.09 6.48
N ASN A 122 0.45 20.76 6.41
CA ASN A 122 -0.53 19.94 5.67
C ASN A 122 -1.41 19.04 6.55
N LEU A 123 -0.97 18.68 7.76
CA LEU A 123 -1.68 17.75 8.64
C LEU A 123 -2.28 18.49 9.84
N LYS A 124 -3.57 18.26 10.08
CA LYS A 124 -4.31 18.86 11.20
C LYS A 124 -5.16 17.79 11.90
N PRO A 125 -5.03 17.62 13.23
CA PRO A 125 -4.04 18.24 14.11
C PRO A 125 -2.60 17.81 13.75
N LEU A 126 -1.60 18.57 14.20
CA LEU A 126 -0.18 18.23 13.99
C LEU A 126 0.11 16.90 14.72
N PRO A 127 0.49 15.83 13.99
CA PRO A 127 0.77 14.55 14.62
C PRO A 127 2.15 14.53 15.29
N GLN A 128 2.32 13.61 16.24
CA GLN A 128 3.65 13.22 16.71
C GLN A 128 4.37 12.42 15.61
N LEU A 129 5.66 12.70 15.41
CA LEU A 129 6.51 12.04 14.43
C LEU A 129 7.56 11.19 15.16
N ASP A 130 7.39 9.87 15.14
CA ASP A 130 8.35 8.93 15.72
C ASP A 130 9.29 8.43 14.63
N ALA A 131 10.56 8.83 14.65
CA ALA A 131 11.50 8.55 13.58
C ALA A 131 11.66 7.04 13.30
N ILE A 132 11.67 6.67 12.01
CA ILE A 132 11.91 5.31 11.53
C ILE A 132 12.87 5.31 10.33
N SER A 133 13.39 4.14 9.97
CA SER A 133 14.07 3.94 8.69
C SER A 133 13.08 3.38 7.66
N TRP A 134 13.01 4.01 6.48
CA TRP A 134 12.14 3.57 5.39
C TRP A 134 12.84 3.76 4.04
N GLY A 135 13.25 2.64 3.42
CA GLY A 135 13.91 2.63 2.12
C GLY A 135 15.10 3.57 2.06
N ASN A 136 15.12 4.41 1.03
CA ASN A 136 16.06 5.52 0.84
C ASN A 136 15.42 6.90 1.07
N ALA A 137 14.39 7.01 1.91
CA ALA A 137 13.79 8.31 2.25
C ALA A 137 14.83 9.24 2.92
N VAL A 138 14.63 10.56 2.75
CA VAL A 138 15.44 11.59 3.41
C VAL A 138 15.14 11.60 4.90
N GLU A 139 13.85 11.61 5.24
CA GLU A 139 13.33 11.46 6.60
C GLU A 139 12.13 10.53 6.55
N ALA A 140 11.91 9.76 7.60
CA ALA A 140 10.69 8.98 7.75
C ALA A 140 10.27 8.90 9.21
N ALA A 141 8.96 8.86 9.43
CA ALA A 141 8.38 8.74 10.75
C ALA A 141 7.16 7.83 10.73
N ARG A 142 6.86 7.24 11.89
CA ARG A 142 5.57 6.65 12.22
C ARG A 142 4.71 7.71 12.91
N LEU A 143 3.46 7.80 12.51
CA LEU A 143 2.44 8.64 13.12
C LEU A 143 1.74 7.89 14.26
N SER A 144 1.10 8.64 15.17
CA SER A 144 0.36 8.07 16.30
C SER A 144 -0.83 7.19 15.89
N ASP A 145 -1.37 7.39 14.68
CA ASP A 145 -2.45 6.57 14.11
C ASP A 145 -1.93 5.28 13.45
N GLY A 146 -0.61 5.05 13.46
CA GLY A 146 0.02 3.86 12.89
C GLY A 146 0.47 4.02 11.44
N ARG A 147 0.04 5.07 10.72
CA ARG A 147 0.53 5.37 9.37
C ARG A 147 2.01 5.70 9.40
N ARG A 148 2.67 5.49 8.27
CA ARG A 148 4.07 5.88 8.07
C ARG A 148 4.12 7.00 7.07
N ILE A 149 5.02 7.95 7.28
CA ILE A 149 5.23 9.08 6.41
C ILE A 149 6.72 9.19 6.08
N ALA A 150 7.05 9.46 4.83
CA ALA A 150 8.41 9.64 4.33
C ALA A 150 8.51 10.94 3.55
N LEU A 151 9.53 11.74 3.86
CA LEU A 151 10.02 12.81 3.01
C LEU A 151 10.99 12.21 2.00
N THR A 152 10.69 12.35 0.72
CA THR A 152 11.57 11.96 -0.39
C THR A 152 12.19 13.23 -0.99
N PRO A 153 13.12 13.11 -1.96
CA PRO A 153 13.67 14.30 -2.60
C PRO A 153 12.60 15.20 -3.24
N HIS A 154 11.53 14.65 -3.84
CA HIS A 154 10.47 15.46 -4.50
C HIS A 154 9.08 15.37 -3.87
N HIS A 155 8.80 14.35 -3.06
CA HIS A 155 7.45 14.06 -2.57
C HIS A 155 7.42 13.83 -1.06
N VAL A 156 6.20 13.80 -0.54
CA VAL A 156 5.90 13.20 0.77
C VAL A 156 4.99 12.01 0.53
N VAL A 157 5.44 10.84 0.98
CA VAL A 157 4.72 9.57 0.81
C VAL A 157 4.16 9.13 2.15
N ILE A 158 2.85 8.85 2.21
CA ILE A 158 2.19 8.27 3.39
C ILE A 158 1.71 6.86 3.04
N MET A 159 2.11 5.89 3.85
CA MET A 159 1.58 4.52 3.79
C MET A 159 0.59 4.30 4.92
N ASP A 160 -0.64 3.96 4.52
CA ASP A 160 -1.73 3.59 5.41
C ASP A 160 -2.09 2.11 5.22
N LEU A 161 -1.93 1.34 6.29
CA LEU A 161 -2.16 -0.10 6.32
C LEU A 161 -3.45 -0.36 7.10
N HIS A 162 -4.54 -0.60 6.38
CA HIS A 162 -5.81 -0.83 7.04
C HIS A 162 -5.85 -2.20 7.68
N SER A 163 -6.41 -2.26 8.89
CA SER A 163 -6.69 -3.51 9.56
C SER A 163 -7.70 -4.32 8.74
N GLY A 164 -7.39 -5.60 8.49
CA GLY A 164 -8.27 -6.53 7.82
C GLY A 164 -7.98 -7.96 8.28
N LEU A 165 -8.37 -8.94 7.47
CA LEU A 165 -8.05 -10.34 7.73
C LEU A 165 -6.57 -10.63 7.47
N LEU A 166 -5.89 -9.76 6.70
CA LEU A 166 -4.45 -9.79 6.51
C LEU A 166 -3.75 -8.85 7.48
N ASN A 167 -2.66 -9.34 8.08
CA ASN A 167 -1.77 -8.50 8.88
C ASN A 167 -0.77 -7.76 7.99
N LEU A 168 -1.27 -6.74 7.27
CA LEU A 168 -0.45 -5.91 6.38
C LEU A 168 0.69 -5.21 7.13
N GLU A 169 0.45 -4.82 8.38
CA GLU A 169 1.44 -4.20 9.25
C GLU A 169 2.67 -5.10 9.45
N ALA A 170 2.47 -6.38 9.78
CA ALA A 170 3.57 -7.32 9.95
C ALA A 170 4.33 -7.55 8.63
N GLU A 171 3.60 -7.73 7.53
CA GLU A 171 4.20 -8.01 6.22
C GLU A 171 4.98 -6.81 5.66
N MET A 172 4.44 -5.60 5.75
CA MET A 172 5.09 -4.41 5.18
C MET A 172 6.18 -3.84 6.09
N SER A 173 6.07 -4.00 7.42
CA SER A 173 7.12 -3.55 8.35
C SER A 173 8.46 -4.23 8.10
N THR A 174 8.44 -5.53 7.77
CA THR A 174 9.67 -6.28 7.46
C THR A 174 10.28 -5.90 6.11
N ARG A 175 9.52 -5.19 5.26
CA ARG A 175 9.90 -4.83 3.89
C ARG A 175 10.14 -3.33 3.70
N LEU A 176 10.10 -2.52 4.76
CA LEU A 176 10.38 -1.08 4.66
C LEU A 176 11.74 -0.79 4.02
N GLY A 177 12.76 -1.61 4.29
CA GLY A 177 14.09 -1.45 3.67
C GLY A 177 14.14 -1.74 2.16
N THR A 178 13.08 -2.33 1.59
CA THR A 178 13.01 -2.63 0.15
C THR A 178 12.46 -1.47 -0.67
N TRP A 179 11.90 -0.46 -0.01
CA TRP A 179 11.32 0.69 -0.69
C TRP A 179 12.40 1.53 -1.38
N LYS A 180 12.08 2.00 -2.57
CA LYS A 180 12.92 2.92 -3.33
C LYS A 180 12.07 4.11 -3.77
N PHE A 181 12.52 5.31 -3.45
CA PHE A 181 12.01 6.58 -3.92
C PHE A 181 13.01 7.12 -4.95
N SER A 182 12.60 7.23 -6.21
CA SER A 182 13.47 7.54 -7.37
C SER A 182 13.21 8.91 -7.99
N PHE A 183 12.09 9.54 -7.65
CA PHE A 183 11.91 10.97 -7.81
C PHE A 183 12.16 11.58 -6.42
#